data_AF-A0AAE1DT42-F1
#
_entry.id   AF-A0AAE1DT42-F1
#
_cell.length_a   1.000
_cell.length_b   1.000
_cell.length_c   1.000
_cell.angle_alpha   90.00
_cell.angle_beta   90.00
_cell.angle_gamma   90.00
#
_symmetry.space_group_name_H-M   'P 1'
#
loop_
_entity.id
_entity.type
_entity.pdbx_description
1 polymer ?
#
loop_
_entity_poly.entity_id
_entity_poly.type
_entity_poly.pdbx_seq_one_letter_code
_entity_poly.pdbx_strand_id
1 'polypeptide(L)'
;MLRPSPFKMSKMEKKVIKLGFAENFFLSGTAAIVSKTMAAPLERVKLLLQNQDELIRFGRLTHPYKGIRDCIHRTFVTEGIRSFWRSNMVNCARYFPSQALNFAFNDQIKALVPRSPTETQMQKLMTNVACGGLAGVLSSCFVYSLDYARTRLANDAKLPGGGRQYTGLIDVYRQTLKTDGIQGLHRGFFISAVALMVYRGLYFGFYDSLKPVLLGDPPGVMEAFLLGYVITVTANLIAYPLDTVRRRMMMTSGEQVHYKGSIDCAMQIIRKEGPMSMMKGAGANILRNIAGAGVLVGFDKSKEFYIESYLEKISEFSWKESEKESATFLKLSILSNLRIGSRLAIETDQKFSINRLVSFKKNILVIHLFRIKWPSLSARSRKLDVKTKRENSVLV
;
A
#
# COMPACT_ATOMS: atom_id res chain seq x y z
N MET A 1 12.38 32.69 -34.53
CA MET A 1 11.53 31.89 -33.63
C MET A 1 12.41 31.23 -32.58
N LEU A 2 12.58 31.86 -31.42
CA LEU A 2 13.27 31.27 -30.27
C LEU A 2 12.20 30.54 -29.44
N ARG A 3 12.32 29.22 -29.25
CA ARG A 3 11.53 28.52 -28.23
C ARG A 3 11.87 29.15 -26.88
N PRO A 4 10.91 29.66 -26.10
CA PRO A 4 11.21 30.08 -24.75
C PRO A 4 11.64 28.85 -23.95
N SER A 5 12.64 29.01 -23.09
CA SER A 5 13.10 27.98 -22.16
C SER A 5 11.91 27.40 -21.37
N PRO A 6 11.90 26.09 -21.05
CA PRO A 6 10.83 25.49 -20.26
C PRO A 6 10.68 26.26 -18.95
N PHE A 7 9.47 26.77 -18.70
CA PHE A 7 9.12 27.55 -17.53
C PHE A 7 9.42 26.70 -16.28
N LYS A 8 10.54 26.96 -15.60
CA LYS A 8 10.86 26.31 -14.31
C LYS A 8 9.86 26.82 -13.29
N MET A 9 8.79 26.05 -13.06
CA MET A 9 7.85 26.28 -11.96
C MET A 9 8.63 26.46 -10.66
N SER A 10 8.38 27.56 -9.95
CA SER A 10 9.01 27.82 -8.67
C SER A 10 8.66 26.72 -7.66
N LYS A 11 9.54 26.46 -6.67
CA LYS A 11 9.30 25.52 -5.56
C LYS A 11 7.94 25.75 -4.86
N MET A 12 7.37 26.95 -4.97
CA MET A 12 6.06 27.32 -4.41
C MET A 12 4.85 26.76 -5.18
N GLU A 13 4.96 26.54 -6.50
CA GLU A 13 3.87 25.99 -7.33
C GLU A 13 3.85 24.46 -7.37
N LYS A 14 4.93 23.78 -6.93
CA LYS A 14 4.92 22.33 -6.67
C LYS A 14 4.00 21.93 -5.50
N LYS A 15 3.26 22.88 -4.89
CA LYS A 15 2.27 22.62 -3.83
C LYS A 15 1.03 21.91 -4.39
N VAL A 16 1.16 20.58 -4.42
CA VAL A 16 0.16 19.56 -4.10
C VAL A 16 -1.17 19.67 -4.83
N ILE A 17 -1.25 19.05 -6.01
CA ILE A 17 -2.50 18.39 -6.40
C ILE A 17 -2.77 17.34 -5.31
N LYS A 18 -3.67 17.64 -4.37
CA LYS A 18 -4.10 16.69 -3.37
C LYS A 18 -4.96 15.65 -4.07
N LEU A 19 -4.37 14.49 -4.32
CA LEU A 19 -5.08 13.30 -4.78
C LEU A 19 -6.28 13.05 -3.85
N GLY A 20 -7.43 12.71 -4.44
CA GLY A 20 -8.61 12.33 -3.66
C GLY A 20 -8.36 11.05 -2.85
N PHE A 21 -9.24 10.75 -1.89
CA PHE A 21 -9.12 9.51 -1.09
C PHE A 21 -9.03 8.26 -1.98
N ALA A 22 -9.94 8.11 -2.95
CA ALA A 22 -9.96 6.97 -3.86
C ALA A 22 -8.68 6.87 -4.69
N GLU A 23 -8.18 7.98 -5.21
CA GLU A 23 -6.94 8.01 -6.02
C GLU A 23 -5.73 7.58 -5.18
N ASN A 24 -5.59 8.10 -3.94
CA ASN A 24 -4.53 7.67 -3.03
C ASN A 24 -4.66 6.20 -2.60
N PHE A 25 -5.89 5.75 -2.36
CA PHE A 25 -6.18 4.37 -1.96
C PHE A 25 -5.81 3.37 -3.07
N PHE A 26 -6.23 3.64 -4.31
CA PHE A 26 -5.88 2.75 -5.44
C PHE A 26 -4.40 2.84 -5.81
N LEU A 27 -3.79 4.03 -5.79
CA LEU A 27 -2.38 4.18 -6.10
C LEU A 27 -1.49 3.48 -5.08
N SER A 28 -1.78 3.63 -3.78
CA SER A 28 -1.09 2.89 -2.72
C SER A 28 -1.37 1.39 -2.78
N GLY A 29 -2.59 0.99 -3.17
CA GLY A 29 -2.94 -0.41 -3.43
C GLY A 29 -2.13 -1.04 -4.55
N THR A 30 -1.98 -0.32 -5.66
CA THR A 30 -1.22 -0.81 -6.82
C THR A 30 0.27 -0.94 -6.47
N ALA A 31 0.83 0.06 -5.79
CA ALA A 31 2.20 0.01 -5.24
C ALA A 31 2.44 -1.22 -4.37
N ALA A 32 1.52 -1.47 -3.44
CA ALA A 32 1.61 -2.57 -2.50
C ALA A 32 1.49 -3.92 -3.20
N ILE A 33 0.63 -4.06 -4.21
CA ILE A 33 0.50 -5.28 -5.01
C ILE A 33 1.80 -5.58 -5.77
N VAL A 34 2.39 -4.56 -6.40
CA VAL A 34 3.67 -4.71 -7.12
C VAL A 34 4.77 -5.14 -6.14
N SER A 35 4.92 -4.42 -5.01
CA SER A 35 5.89 -4.76 -3.97
C SER A 35 5.72 -6.18 -3.43
N LYS A 36 4.48 -6.57 -3.10
CA LYS A 36 4.15 -7.93 -2.64
C LYS A 36 4.46 -8.99 -3.69
N THR A 37 4.17 -8.71 -4.96
CA THR A 37 4.41 -9.65 -6.06
C THR A 37 5.90 -9.84 -6.29
N MET A 38 6.71 -8.77 -6.24
CA MET A 38 8.16 -8.87 -6.36
C MET A 38 8.79 -9.61 -5.16
N ALA A 39 8.27 -9.40 -3.95
CA ALA A 39 8.77 -10.07 -2.75
C ALA A 39 8.23 -11.51 -2.55
N ALA A 40 7.21 -11.93 -3.33
CA ALA A 40 6.51 -13.19 -3.14
C ALA A 40 7.43 -14.45 -3.18
N PRO A 41 8.44 -14.55 -4.06
CA PRO A 41 9.33 -15.71 -4.07
C PRO A 41 10.09 -15.90 -2.75
N LEU A 42 10.69 -14.83 -2.23
CA LEU A 42 11.41 -14.86 -0.95
C LEU A 42 10.46 -15.12 0.22
N GLU A 43 9.23 -14.61 0.13
CA GLU A 43 8.22 -14.89 1.13
C GLU A 43 7.77 -16.36 1.14
N ARG A 44 7.65 -16.99 -0.03
CA ARG A 44 7.38 -18.43 -0.10
C ARG A 44 8.54 -19.24 0.49
N VAL A 45 9.78 -18.92 0.14
CA VAL A 45 10.98 -19.58 0.68
C VAL A 45 11.07 -19.43 2.20
N LYS A 46 10.77 -18.24 2.73
CA LYS A 46 10.65 -18.00 4.19
C LYS A 46 9.67 -18.99 4.80
N LEU A 47 8.44 -19.06 4.28
CA LEU A 47 7.38 -19.88 4.88
C LEU A 47 7.70 -21.37 4.80
N LEU A 48 8.24 -21.86 3.67
CA LEU A 48 8.69 -23.24 3.52
C LEU A 48 9.76 -23.60 4.54
N LEU A 49 10.78 -22.75 4.72
CA LEU A 49 11.84 -22.97 5.72
C LEU A 49 11.30 -22.92 7.15
N GLN A 50 10.40 -21.99 7.45
CA GLN A 50 9.84 -21.77 8.79
C GLN A 50 8.96 -22.93 9.26
N ASN A 51 8.22 -23.57 8.34
CA ASN A 51 7.24 -24.62 8.64
C ASN A 51 7.66 -26.02 8.19
N GLN A 52 8.91 -26.20 7.74
CA GLN A 52 9.37 -27.46 7.16
C GLN A 52 9.19 -28.67 8.09
N ASP A 53 9.36 -28.53 9.40
CA ASP A 53 9.23 -29.69 10.29
C ASP A 53 7.76 -30.11 10.47
N GLU A 54 6.78 -29.20 10.37
CA GLU A 54 5.37 -29.60 10.24
C GLU A 54 5.10 -30.29 8.89
N LEU A 55 5.73 -29.81 7.81
CA LEU A 55 5.61 -30.49 6.51
C LEU A 55 6.18 -31.90 6.58
N ILE A 56 7.30 -32.12 7.29
CA ILE A 56 7.87 -33.45 7.52
C ILE A 56 6.94 -34.29 8.38
N ARG A 57 6.43 -33.72 9.47
CA ARG A 57 5.50 -34.38 10.39
C ARG A 57 4.24 -34.90 9.71
N PHE A 58 3.72 -34.16 8.72
CA PHE A 58 2.53 -34.55 7.95
C PHE A 58 2.86 -35.31 6.66
N GLY A 59 4.12 -35.74 6.47
CA GLY A 59 4.54 -36.51 5.30
C GLY A 59 4.55 -35.73 3.98
N ARG A 60 4.54 -34.39 4.04
CA ARG A 60 4.54 -33.49 2.87
C ARG A 60 5.94 -33.08 2.41
N LEU A 61 6.94 -33.32 3.24
CA LEU A 61 8.34 -33.09 2.93
C LEU A 61 9.15 -34.28 3.44
N THR A 62 9.99 -34.86 2.58
CA THR A 62 10.76 -36.08 2.93
C THR A 62 11.95 -35.76 3.83
N HIS A 63 12.67 -34.67 3.51
CA HIS A 63 13.88 -34.26 4.22
C HIS A 63 13.91 -32.74 4.38
N PRO A 64 14.46 -32.23 5.49
CA PRO A 64 14.56 -30.79 5.72
C PRO A 64 15.38 -30.11 4.63
N TYR A 65 15.11 -28.82 4.42
CA TYR A 65 15.91 -27.98 3.54
C TYR A 65 17.22 -27.62 4.22
N LYS A 66 18.33 -27.74 3.48
CA LYS A 66 19.67 -27.38 4.01
C LYS A 66 19.88 -25.87 4.16
N GLY A 67 19.02 -25.06 3.55
CA GLY A 67 19.06 -23.60 3.61
C GLY A 67 18.26 -22.95 2.50
N ILE A 68 18.44 -21.63 2.33
CA ILE A 68 17.71 -20.82 1.34
C ILE A 68 17.98 -21.30 -0.09
N ARG A 69 19.25 -21.52 -0.46
CA ARG A 69 19.64 -21.99 -1.80
C ARG A 69 19.05 -23.37 -2.12
N ASP A 70 19.13 -24.30 -1.17
CA ASP A 70 18.57 -25.65 -1.33
C ASP A 70 17.04 -25.60 -1.50
N CYS A 71 16.36 -24.79 -0.68
CA CYS A 71 14.92 -24.59 -0.79
C CYS A 71 14.51 -24.01 -2.16
N ILE A 72 15.21 -22.98 -2.65
CA ILE A 72 14.97 -22.40 -3.98
C ILE A 72 15.19 -23.45 -5.07
N HIS A 73 16.35 -24.13 -5.04
CA HIS A 73 16.70 -25.11 -6.07
C HIS A 73 15.70 -26.26 -6.12
N ARG A 74 15.40 -26.89 -4.97
CA ARG A 74 14.44 -27.99 -4.89
C ARG A 74 13.04 -27.56 -5.34
N THR A 75 12.55 -26.41 -4.88
CA THR A 75 11.24 -25.89 -5.29
C THR A 75 11.18 -25.61 -6.79
N PHE A 76 12.24 -25.04 -7.36
CA PHE A 76 12.32 -24.79 -8.80
C PHE A 76 12.28 -26.08 -9.60
N VAL A 77 13.07 -27.09 -9.22
CA VAL A 77 13.14 -28.37 -9.92
C VAL A 77 11.84 -29.18 -9.79
N THR A 78 11.21 -29.21 -8.61
CA THR A 78 10.01 -30.04 -8.39
C THR A 78 8.71 -29.37 -8.82
N GLU A 79 8.60 -28.05 -8.66
CA GLU A 79 7.33 -27.33 -8.88
C GLU A 79 7.37 -26.33 -10.04
N GLY A 80 8.55 -25.95 -10.51
CA GLY A 80 8.75 -24.92 -11.53
C GLY A 80 8.68 -23.49 -10.99
N ILE A 81 9.04 -22.53 -11.83
CA ILE A 81 9.17 -21.11 -11.45
C ILE A 81 7.87 -20.44 -11.00
N ARG A 82 6.73 -20.80 -11.59
CA ARG A 82 5.43 -20.20 -11.24
C ARG A 82 5.03 -20.49 -9.80
N SER A 83 5.54 -21.59 -9.25
CA SER A 83 5.25 -22.04 -7.90
C SER A 83 5.64 -20.98 -6.86
N PHE A 84 6.70 -20.20 -7.08
CA PHE A 84 7.13 -19.17 -6.12
C PHE A 84 6.03 -18.13 -5.78
N TRP A 85 5.02 -17.97 -6.65
CA TRP A 85 3.87 -17.09 -6.44
C TRP A 85 2.60 -17.80 -5.96
N ARG A 86 2.68 -19.04 -5.50
CA ARG A 86 1.54 -19.92 -5.17
C ARG A 86 0.46 -19.26 -4.29
N SER A 87 0.88 -18.45 -3.30
CA SER A 87 -0.02 -17.75 -2.37
C SER A 87 -0.17 -16.25 -2.64
N ASN A 88 0.45 -15.72 -3.71
CA ASN A 88 0.54 -14.28 -3.94
C ASN A 88 -0.82 -13.63 -4.23
N MET A 89 -1.73 -14.33 -4.91
CA MET A 89 -3.09 -13.82 -5.15
C MET A 89 -3.80 -13.48 -3.83
N VAL A 90 -3.68 -14.37 -2.84
CA VAL A 90 -4.26 -14.15 -1.49
C VAL A 90 -3.58 -12.98 -0.79
N ASN A 91 -2.26 -12.85 -0.94
CA ASN A 91 -1.50 -11.73 -0.37
C ASN A 91 -1.96 -10.36 -0.92
N CYS A 92 -2.21 -10.30 -2.22
CA CYS A 92 -2.69 -9.11 -2.91
C CYS A 92 -4.13 -8.80 -2.51
N ALA A 93 -5.02 -9.80 -2.57
CA ALA A 93 -6.42 -9.66 -2.19
C ALA A 93 -6.60 -9.19 -0.74
N ARG A 94 -5.73 -9.65 0.17
CA ARG A 94 -5.76 -9.24 1.59
C ARG A 94 -5.44 -7.75 1.80
N TYR A 95 -4.71 -7.10 0.89
CA TYR A 95 -4.25 -5.73 1.11
C TYR A 95 -5.42 -4.73 1.27
N PHE A 96 -6.38 -4.74 0.33
CA PHE A 96 -7.46 -3.75 0.33
C PHE A 96 -8.36 -3.85 1.57
N PRO A 97 -8.87 -5.04 1.98
CA PRO A 97 -9.67 -5.14 3.20
C PRO A 97 -8.88 -4.75 4.45
N SER A 98 -7.60 -5.11 4.52
CA SER A 98 -6.75 -4.75 5.66
C SER A 98 -6.60 -3.23 5.78
N GLN A 99 -6.39 -2.54 4.65
CA GLN A 99 -6.25 -1.09 4.68
C GLN A 99 -7.57 -0.39 4.97
N ALA A 100 -8.66 -0.82 4.34
CA ALA A 100 -9.98 -0.25 4.61
C ALA A 100 -10.36 -0.35 6.10
N LEU A 101 -10.14 -1.52 6.73
CA LEU A 101 -10.42 -1.73 8.16
C LEU A 101 -9.44 -0.96 9.05
N ASN A 102 -8.17 -0.85 8.66
CA ASN A 102 -7.21 -0.07 9.45
C ASN A 102 -7.61 1.41 9.49
N PHE A 103 -8.00 1.99 8.35
CA PHE A 103 -8.51 3.35 8.30
C PHE A 103 -9.80 3.51 9.12
N ALA A 104 -10.76 2.58 8.98
CA ALA A 104 -12.02 2.64 9.70
C ALA A 104 -11.83 2.59 11.23
N PHE A 105 -10.99 1.68 11.73
CA PHE A 105 -10.85 1.45 13.17
C PHE A 105 -9.84 2.37 13.86
N ASN A 106 -8.76 2.76 13.18
CA ASN A 106 -7.69 3.52 13.84
C ASN A 106 -8.18 4.91 14.31
N ASP A 107 -8.98 5.59 13.49
CA ASP A 107 -9.52 6.91 13.84
C ASP A 107 -10.61 6.81 14.90
N GLN A 108 -11.47 5.79 14.83
CA GLN A 108 -12.48 5.52 15.85
C GLN A 108 -11.86 5.19 17.21
N ILE A 109 -10.87 4.29 17.25
CA ILE A 109 -10.20 3.90 18.49
C ILE A 109 -9.44 5.08 19.09
N LYS A 110 -8.77 5.90 18.27
CA LYS A 110 -8.11 7.11 18.75
C LYS A 110 -9.08 8.13 19.32
N ALA A 111 -10.27 8.27 18.74
CA ALA A 111 -11.31 9.18 19.23
C ALA A 111 -11.89 8.74 20.58
N LEU A 112 -11.87 7.43 20.87
CA LEU A 112 -12.34 6.87 22.14
C LEU A 112 -11.33 7.01 23.29
N VAL A 113 -10.06 7.26 22.99
CA VAL A 113 -9.02 7.45 24.02
C VAL A 113 -8.92 8.93 24.38
N PRO A 114 -9.32 9.34 25.60
CA PRO A 114 -9.24 10.72 26.03
C PRO A 114 -7.78 11.17 26.00
N ARG A 115 -7.52 12.34 25.41
CA ARG A 115 -6.18 12.93 25.37
C ARG A 115 -6.07 14.11 26.30
N SER A 116 -5.08 14.10 27.17
CA SER A 116 -4.75 15.26 27.99
C SER A 116 -3.81 16.21 27.22
N PRO A 117 -4.05 17.54 27.27
CA PRO A 117 -3.15 18.52 26.66
C PRO A 117 -1.73 18.49 27.27
N THR A 118 -1.58 17.94 28.48
CA THR A 118 -0.30 17.85 29.21
C THR A 118 0.42 16.50 29.01
N GLU A 119 -0.01 15.67 28.06
CA GLU A 119 0.64 14.38 27.79
C GLU A 119 2.10 14.54 27.34
N THR A 120 2.99 13.79 27.98
CA THR A 120 4.39 13.67 27.57
C THR A 120 4.49 12.99 26.20
N GLN A 121 5.60 13.21 25.49
CA GLN A 121 5.83 12.59 24.18
C GLN A 121 5.78 11.05 24.26
N MET A 122 6.30 10.47 25.35
CA MET A 122 6.22 9.04 25.62
C MET A 122 4.78 8.55 25.82
N GLN A 123 3.94 9.30 26.55
CA GLN A 123 2.52 8.96 26.72
C GLN A 123 1.76 8.99 25.39
N LYS A 124 2.03 10.00 24.54
CA LYS A 124 1.46 10.10 23.19
C LYS A 124 1.87 8.91 22.31
N LEU A 125 3.14 8.53 22.36
CA LEU A 125 3.66 7.37 21.63
C LEU A 125 2.96 6.09 22.09
N MET A 126 2.99 5.80 23.39
CA MET A 126 2.41 4.58 23.97
C MET A 126 0.91 4.48 23.66
N THR A 127 0.19 5.59 23.72
CA THR A 127 -1.21 5.68 23.32
C THR A 127 -1.40 5.36 21.83
N ASN A 128 -0.60 5.95 20.95
CA ASN A 128 -0.66 5.66 19.52
C ASN A 128 -0.33 4.20 19.20
N VAL A 129 0.64 3.61 19.91
CA VAL A 129 1.01 2.19 19.79
C VAL A 129 -0.15 1.31 20.23
N ALA A 130 -0.76 1.60 21.38
CA ALA A 130 -1.91 0.87 21.90
C ALA A 130 -3.11 0.96 20.94
N CYS A 131 -3.49 2.17 20.50
CA CYS A 131 -4.58 2.36 19.55
C CYS A 131 -4.33 1.66 18.21
N GLY A 132 -3.13 1.83 17.64
CA GLY A 132 -2.75 1.18 16.38
C GLY A 132 -2.67 -0.35 16.51
N GLY A 133 -2.21 -0.83 17.66
CA GLY A 133 -2.25 -2.23 18.07
C GLY A 133 -3.67 -2.78 18.05
N LEU A 134 -4.56 -2.18 18.84
CA LEU A 134 -5.96 -2.58 18.97
C LEU A 134 -6.69 -2.54 17.63
N ALA A 135 -6.50 -1.47 16.85
CA ALA A 135 -7.02 -1.36 15.49
C ALA A 135 -6.53 -2.52 14.60
N GLY A 136 -5.26 -2.91 14.76
CA GLY A 136 -4.67 -4.04 14.03
C GLY A 136 -5.24 -5.40 14.45
N VAL A 137 -5.50 -5.61 15.74
CA VAL A 137 -6.15 -6.84 16.25
C VAL A 137 -7.59 -6.91 15.75
N LEU A 138 -8.35 -5.81 15.85
CA LEU A 138 -9.73 -5.74 15.38
C LEU A 138 -9.83 -5.93 13.87
N SER A 139 -8.93 -5.33 13.09
CA SER A 139 -8.83 -5.59 11.65
C SER A 139 -8.54 -7.07 11.36
N SER A 140 -7.65 -7.67 12.16
CA SER A 140 -7.27 -9.07 12.00
C SER A 140 -8.46 -10.01 12.23
N CYS A 141 -9.44 -9.68 13.07
CA CYS A 141 -10.66 -10.49 13.24
C CYS A 141 -11.37 -10.79 11.91
N PHE A 142 -11.26 -9.90 10.93
CA PHE A 142 -11.88 -10.08 9.61
C PHE A 142 -10.90 -10.68 8.59
N VAL A 143 -9.64 -10.26 8.60
CA VAL A 143 -8.67 -10.62 7.55
C VAL A 143 -7.77 -11.80 7.90
N TYR A 144 -7.83 -12.33 9.13
CA TYR A 144 -6.94 -13.40 9.57
C TYR A 144 -7.11 -14.69 8.78
N SER A 145 -8.35 -15.01 8.38
CA SER A 145 -8.63 -16.19 7.55
C SER A 145 -7.88 -16.17 6.21
N LEU A 146 -7.66 -14.98 5.62
CA LEU A 146 -6.84 -14.82 4.42
C LEU A 146 -5.36 -15.03 4.71
N ASP A 147 -4.85 -14.59 5.86
CA ASP A 147 -3.48 -14.89 6.29
C ASP A 147 -3.28 -16.39 6.53
N TYR A 148 -4.27 -17.07 7.11
CA TYR A 148 -4.28 -18.52 7.26
C TYR A 148 -4.20 -19.18 5.88
N ALA A 149 -5.13 -18.86 4.97
CA ALA A 149 -5.19 -19.50 3.67
C ALA A 149 -3.93 -19.25 2.83
N ARG A 150 -3.38 -18.04 2.93
CA ARG A 150 -2.10 -17.70 2.34
C ARG A 150 -0.97 -18.58 2.87
N THR A 151 -0.90 -18.78 4.19
CA THR A 151 0.13 -19.60 4.84
C THR A 151 0.02 -21.06 4.38
N ARG A 152 -1.19 -21.61 4.32
CA ARG A 152 -1.43 -22.97 3.82
C ARG A 152 -0.97 -23.12 2.37
N LEU A 153 -1.35 -22.20 1.49
CA LEU A 153 -0.94 -22.24 0.08
C LEU A 153 0.57 -22.02 -0.12
N ALA A 154 1.23 -21.22 0.71
CA ALA A 154 2.67 -21.01 0.60
C ALA A 154 3.47 -22.27 0.95
N ASN A 155 2.97 -23.01 1.94
CA ASN A 155 3.55 -24.25 2.45
C ASN A 155 3.06 -25.51 1.70
N ASP A 156 2.12 -25.37 0.75
CA ASP A 156 1.63 -26.44 -0.12
C ASP A 156 2.73 -26.81 -1.14
N ALA A 157 3.69 -27.60 -0.67
CA ALA A 157 4.71 -28.22 -1.52
C ALA A 157 4.13 -29.41 -2.28
N LYS A 158 4.62 -29.67 -3.51
CA LYS A 158 4.22 -30.88 -4.24
C LYS A 158 4.75 -32.13 -3.53
N LEU A 159 3.87 -33.12 -3.37
CA LEU A 159 4.22 -34.45 -2.86
C LEU A 159 5.08 -35.23 -3.86
N PRO A 160 5.86 -36.24 -3.41
CA PRO A 160 6.41 -37.26 -4.29
C PRO A 160 5.24 -37.96 -5.01
N GLY A 161 5.09 -37.73 -6.32
CA GLY A 161 3.91 -38.11 -7.11
C GLY A 161 3.12 -36.94 -7.71
N GLY A 162 3.51 -35.69 -7.42
CA GLY A 162 3.06 -34.50 -8.13
C GLY A 162 1.76 -33.85 -7.60
N GLY A 163 1.05 -34.53 -6.69
CA GLY A 163 -0.15 -34.02 -6.04
C GLY A 163 0.11 -32.83 -5.11
N ARG A 164 -0.92 -32.01 -4.92
CA ARG A 164 -0.96 -30.89 -3.96
C ARG A 164 -2.10 -31.12 -2.96
N GLN A 165 -1.99 -30.54 -1.77
CA GLN A 165 -3.08 -30.59 -0.79
C GLN A 165 -4.25 -29.70 -1.22
N TYR A 166 -3.93 -28.56 -1.83
CA TYR A 166 -4.94 -27.56 -2.22
C TYR A 166 -4.82 -27.20 -3.69
N THR A 167 -5.97 -27.00 -4.33
CA THR A 167 -6.08 -26.44 -5.68
C THR A 167 -6.00 -24.91 -5.66
N GLY A 168 -6.56 -24.25 -4.64
CA GLY A 168 -6.48 -22.80 -4.49
C GLY A 168 -7.11 -22.27 -3.19
N LEU A 169 -7.38 -20.96 -3.15
CA LEU A 169 -7.91 -20.27 -1.97
C LEU A 169 -9.22 -20.90 -1.47
N ILE A 170 -10.21 -21.05 -2.36
CA ILE A 170 -11.53 -21.57 -2.02
C ILE A 170 -11.43 -23.00 -1.45
N ASP A 171 -10.53 -23.81 -2.01
CA ASP A 171 -10.31 -25.18 -1.57
C ASP A 171 -9.70 -25.25 -0.17
N VAL A 172 -8.79 -24.33 0.17
CA VAL A 172 -8.29 -24.21 1.55
C VAL A 172 -9.43 -23.92 2.53
N TYR A 173 -10.32 -22.98 2.21
CA TYR A 173 -11.47 -22.69 3.05
C TYR A 173 -12.42 -23.88 3.15
N ARG A 174 -12.78 -24.50 2.01
CA ARG A 174 -13.69 -25.65 1.96
C ARG A 174 -13.18 -26.82 2.80
N GLN A 175 -11.93 -27.21 2.60
CA GLN A 175 -11.34 -28.33 3.34
C GLN A 175 -11.22 -28.00 4.83
N THR A 176 -10.71 -26.81 5.19
CA THR A 176 -10.53 -26.43 6.60
C THR A 176 -11.85 -26.31 7.34
N LEU A 177 -12.88 -25.71 6.71
CA LEU A 177 -14.21 -25.59 7.32
C LEU A 177 -14.86 -26.95 7.51
N LYS A 178 -14.63 -27.90 6.59
CA LYS A 178 -15.16 -29.26 6.70
C LYS A 178 -14.52 -30.05 7.86
N THR A 179 -13.22 -29.85 8.13
CA THR A 179 -12.51 -30.61 9.16
C THR A 179 -12.56 -29.96 10.54
N ASP A 180 -12.30 -28.65 10.61
CA ASP A 180 -12.02 -27.91 11.86
C ASP A 180 -12.99 -26.73 12.08
N GLY A 181 -13.89 -26.47 11.14
CA GLY A 181 -14.79 -25.33 11.17
C GLY A 181 -14.06 -23.97 11.19
N ILE A 182 -14.72 -22.97 11.77
CA ILE A 182 -14.21 -21.59 11.84
C ILE A 182 -12.97 -21.49 12.73
N GLN A 183 -12.87 -22.35 13.74
CA GLN A 183 -11.72 -22.40 14.65
C GLN A 183 -10.43 -22.76 13.92
N GLY A 184 -10.49 -23.64 12.90
CA GLY A 184 -9.35 -23.96 12.05
C GLY A 184 -8.80 -22.73 11.31
N LEU A 185 -9.69 -21.91 10.74
CA LEU A 185 -9.30 -20.68 10.02
C LEU A 185 -8.67 -19.61 10.92
N HIS A 186 -8.94 -19.65 12.24
CA HIS A 186 -8.44 -18.69 13.23
C HIS A 186 -7.39 -19.27 14.17
N ARG A 187 -6.84 -20.44 13.85
CA ARG A 187 -5.84 -21.08 14.70
C ARG A 187 -4.55 -20.27 14.73
N GLY A 188 -4.12 -19.91 15.94
CA GLY A 188 -2.97 -19.03 16.17
C GLY A 188 -3.31 -17.54 16.20
N PHE A 189 -4.60 -17.16 16.24
CA PHE A 189 -5.01 -15.75 16.29
C PHE A 189 -4.46 -15.01 17.51
N PHE A 190 -4.57 -15.62 18.71
CA PHE A 190 -4.09 -15.00 19.94
C PHE A 190 -2.60 -14.66 19.91
N ILE A 191 -1.75 -15.64 19.54
CA ILE A 191 -0.30 -15.40 19.44
C ILE A 191 0.04 -14.40 18.33
N SER A 192 -0.76 -14.31 17.27
CA SER A 192 -0.63 -13.27 16.26
C SER A 192 -0.89 -11.87 16.82
N ALA A 193 -1.91 -11.71 17.66
CA ALA A 193 -2.21 -10.43 18.30
C ALA A 193 -1.05 -10.01 19.21
N VAL A 194 -0.53 -10.94 20.02
CA VAL A 194 0.65 -10.72 20.88
C VAL A 194 1.87 -10.34 20.03
N ALA A 195 2.16 -11.09 18.97
CA ALA A 195 3.28 -10.80 18.07
C ALA A 195 3.20 -9.40 17.45
N LEU A 196 1.99 -8.96 17.07
CA LEU A 196 1.75 -7.63 16.52
C LEU A 196 2.05 -6.53 17.55
N MET A 197 1.61 -6.71 18.80
CA MET A 197 1.87 -5.76 19.88
C MET A 197 3.35 -5.66 20.20
N VAL A 198 4.03 -6.80 20.34
CA VAL A 198 5.47 -6.87 20.61
C VAL A 198 6.25 -6.20 19.48
N TYR A 199 5.96 -6.54 18.22
CA TYR A 199 6.62 -5.93 17.07
C TYR A 199 6.46 -4.41 17.04
N ARG A 200 5.24 -3.90 17.28
CA ARG A 200 5.00 -2.45 17.29
C ARG A 200 5.68 -1.75 18.47
N GLY A 201 5.58 -2.32 19.67
CA GLY A 201 6.26 -1.79 20.85
C GLY A 201 7.77 -1.67 20.62
N LEU A 202 8.40 -2.72 20.09
CA LEU A 202 9.83 -2.72 19.75
C LEU A 202 10.16 -1.71 18.65
N TYR A 203 9.38 -1.67 17.57
CA TYR A 203 9.60 -0.74 16.46
C TYR A 203 9.60 0.71 16.95
N PHE A 204 8.55 1.12 17.67
CA PHE A 204 8.43 2.49 18.16
C PHE A 204 9.39 2.80 19.30
N GLY A 205 9.63 1.85 20.21
CA GLY A 205 10.60 2.00 21.28
C GLY A 205 12.01 2.23 20.75
N PHE A 206 12.46 1.42 19.79
CA PHE A 206 13.76 1.64 19.14
C PHE A 206 13.79 2.92 18.32
N TYR A 207 12.72 3.25 17.60
CA TYR A 207 12.67 4.49 16.82
C TYR A 207 12.83 5.72 17.70
N ASP A 208 12.09 5.80 18.81
CA ASP A 208 12.14 6.95 19.70
C ASP A 208 13.43 7.02 20.51
N SER A 209 14.06 5.88 20.80
CA SER A 209 15.33 5.83 21.52
C SER A 209 16.53 6.14 20.62
N LEU A 210 16.52 5.68 19.36
CA LEU A 210 17.66 5.78 18.46
C LEU A 210 17.61 7.01 17.56
N LYS A 211 16.42 7.50 17.18
CA LYS A 211 16.30 8.68 16.33
C LYS A 211 17.00 9.91 16.91
N PRO A 212 16.79 10.31 18.18
CA PRO A 212 17.44 11.51 18.74
C PRO A 212 18.95 11.38 18.90
N VAL A 213 19.47 10.15 18.98
CA VAL A 213 20.89 9.86 19.20
C VAL A 213 21.64 9.79 17.87
N LEU A 214 21.03 9.19 16.85
CA LEU A 214 21.68 8.85 15.58
C LEU A 214 21.38 9.82 14.45
N LEU A 215 20.32 10.61 14.54
CA LEU A 215 19.90 11.53 13.49
C LEU A 215 19.97 12.98 13.96
N GLY A 216 20.57 13.84 13.13
CA GLY A 216 20.47 15.29 13.30
C GLY A 216 19.08 15.82 12.92
N ASP A 217 18.76 17.04 13.33
CA ASP A 217 17.50 17.72 12.95
C ASP A 217 17.78 18.81 11.88
N PRO A 218 17.25 18.69 10.64
CA PRO A 218 16.43 17.60 10.11
C PRO A 218 17.28 16.40 9.62
N PRO A 219 16.75 15.16 9.70
CA PRO A 219 17.48 13.97 9.27
C PRO A 219 17.64 13.91 7.74
N GLY A 220 18.80 13.43 7.28
CA GLY A 220 18.97 13.07 5.87
C GLY A 220 18.03 11.94 5.47
N VAL A 221 17.51 11.97 4.23
CA VAL A 221 16.57 10.94 3.72
C VAL A 221 17.18 9.53 3.81
N MET A 222 18.46 9.39 3.45
CA MET A 222 19.15 8.09 3.52
C MET A 222 19.35 7.63 4.97
N GLU A 223 19.69 8.53 5.87
CA GLU A 223 19.92 8.21 7.29
C GLU A 223 18.62 7.76 7.96
N ALA A 224 17.51 8.48 7.71
CA ALA A 224 16.19 8.12 8.18
C ALA A 224 15.73 6.75 7.62
N PHE A 225 16.01 6.48 6.35
CA PHE A 225 15.72 5.19 5.72
C PHE A 225 16.53 4.05 6.34
N LEU A 226 17.85 4.23 6.50
CA LEU A 226 18.72 3.21 7.10
C LEU A 226 18.34 2.92 8.55
N LEU A 227 18.06 3.96 9.34
CA LEU A 227 17.59 3.79 10.71
C LEU A 227 16.27 3.02 10.74
N GLY A 228 15.28 3.45 9.94
CA GLY A 228 13.99 2.76 9.86
C GLY A 228 14.14 1.30 9.41
N TYR A 229 15.05 1.01 8.49
CA TYR A 229 15.34 -0.34 8.02
C TYR A 229 15.98 -1.21 9.12
N VAL A 230 17.01 -0.72 9.80
CA VAL A 230 17.68 -1.43 10.91
C VAL A 230 16.68 -1.74 12.03
N ILE A 231 15.88 -0.75 12.43
CA ILE A 231 14.82 -0.94 13.45
C ILE A 231 13.82 -2.00 12.99
N THR A 232 13.37 -1.94 11.73
CA THR A 232 12.43 -2.91 11.17
C THR A 232 12.99 -4.33 11.23
N VAL A 233 14.25 -4.53 10.85
CA VAL A 233 14.89 -5.84 10.88
C VAL A 233 15.04 -6.33 12.32
N THR A 234 15.57 -5.50 13.22
CA THR A 234 15.79 -5.87 14.62
C THR A 234 14.48 -6.20 15.34
N ALA A 235 13.46 -5.35 15.22
CA ALA A 235 12.14 -5.61 15.82
C ALA A 235 11.50 -6.89 15.26
N ASN A 236 11.63 -7.14 13.95
CA ASN A 236 11.13 -8.37 13.33
C ASN A 236 11.87 -9.61 13.83
N LEU A 237 13.19 -9.54 14.05
CA LEU A 237 13.99 -10.67 14.53
C LEU A 237 13.63 -11.03 15.97
N ILE A 238 13.47 -10.03 16.84
CA ILE A 238 13.06 -10.25 18.24
C ILE A 238 11.64 -10.83 18.31
N ALA A 239 10.71 -10.33 17.48
CA ALA A 239 9.34 -10.84 17.43
C ALA A 239 9.19 -12.15 16.61
N TYR A 240 10.25 -12.61 15.94
CA TYR A 240 10.20 -13.72 14.99
C TYR A 240 9.75 -15.06 15.60
N PRO A 241 10.16 -15.44 16.84
CA PRO A 241 9.67 -16.66 17.48
C PRO A 241 8.13 -16.71 17.59
N LEU A 242 7.49 -15.57 17.83
CA LEU A 242 6.03 -15.47 17.92
C LEU A 242 5.36 -15.68 16.55
N ASP A 243 5.97 -15.17 15.47
CA ASP A 243 5.51 -15.47 14.10
C ASP A 243 5.69 -16.97 13.79
N THR A 244 6.80 -17.59 14.19
CA THR A 244 7.00 -19.03 13.97
C THR A 244 5.95 -19.86 14.68
N VAL A 245 5.67 -19.60 15.96
CA VAL A 245 4.58 -20.27 16.69
C VAL A 245 3.23 -20.05 15.99
N ARG A 246 2.93 -18.81 15.57
CA ARG A 246 1.72 -18.50 14.79
C ARG A 246 1.61 -19.38 13.54
N ARG A 247 2.64 -19.44 12.71
CA ARG A 247 2.62 -20.19 11.44
C ARG A 247 2.53 -21.70 11.67
N ARG A 248 3.27 -22.23 12.65
CA ARG A 248 3.22 -23.64 13.05
C ARG A 248 1.82 -24.06 13.50
N MET A 249 1.17 -23.23 14.31
CA MET A 249 -0.22 -23.46 14.71
C MET A 249 -1.17 -23.51 13.51
N MET A 250 -1.03 -22.60 12.53
CA MET A 250 -1.86 -22.62 11.31
C MET A 250 -1.69 -23.91 10.49
N MET A 251 -0.51 -24.54 10.53
CA MET A 251 -0.24 -25.76 9.77
C MET A 251 -0.94 -26.99 10.33
N THR A 252 -1.36 -26.98 11.61
CA THR A 252 -2.01 -28.13 12.25
C THR A 252 -3.49 -28.30 11.88
N SER A 253 -4.11 -27.32 11.21
CA SER A 253 -5.53 -27.41 10.86
C SER A 253 -5.80 -28.48 9.79
N GLY A 254 -6.85 -29.27 9.94
CA GLY A 254 -7.13 -30.41 9.07
C GLY A 254 -6.20 -31.61 9.25
N GLU A 255 -5.37 -31.61 10.31
CA GLU A 255 -4.51 -32.73 10.69
C GLU A 255 -5.05 -33.42 11.95
N GLN A 256 -4.66 -34.67 12.19
CA GLN A 256 -5.10 -35.42 13.39
C GLN A 256 -4.53 -34.85 14.70
N VAL A 257 -3.36 -34.18 14.65
CA VAL A 257 -2.67 -33.71 15.85
C VAL A 257 -2.61 -32.19 15.88
N HIS A 258 -3.09 -31.62 16.97
CA HIS A 258 -3.12 -30.19 17.21
C HIS A 258 -2.29 -29.82 18.44
N TYR A 259 -1.80 -28.59 18.47
CA TYR A 259 -1.27 -28.00 19.71
C TYR A 259 -2.43 -27.58 20.61
N LYS A 260 -2.27 -27.74 21.92
CA LYS A 260 -3.27 -27.32 22.92
C LYS A 260 -3.37 -25.80 23.02
N GLY A 261 -2.29 -25.09 22.66
CA GLY A 261 -2.22 -23.64 22.64
C GLY A 261 -0.85 -23.14 22.20
N SER A 262 -0.66 -21.82 22.21
CA SER A 262 0.58 -21.18 21.75
C SER A 262 1.80 -21.53 22.61
N ILE A 263 1.61 -21.64 23.93
CA ILE A 263 2.66 -22.02 24.87
C ILE A 263 3.06 -23.48 24.67
N ASP A 264 2.09 -24.38 24.54
CA ASP A 264 2.33 -25.79 24.23
C ASP A 264 3.07 -25.94 22.89
N CYS A 265 2.65 -25.21 21.85
CA CYS A 265 3.35 -25.17 20.57
C CYS A 265 4.82 -24.72 20.73
N ALA A 266 5.06 -23.62 21.43
CA ALA A 266 6.40 -23.11 21.70
C ALA A 266 7.28 -24.13 22.45
N MET A 267 6.75 -24.73 23.51
CA MET A 267 7.46 -25.73 24.32
C MET A 267 7.78 -26.99 23.50
N GLN A 268 6.83 -27.47 22.70
CA GLN A 268 7.06 -28.64 21.84
C GLN A 268 8.12 -28.37 20.78
N ILE A 269 8.11 -27.20 20.15
CA ILE A 269 9.14 -26.81 19.17
C ILE A 269 10.52 -26.79 19.85
N ILE A 270 10.65 -26.11 20.98
CA ILE A 270 11.94 -25.99 21.69
C ILE A 270 12.46 -27.37 22.12
N ARG A 271 11.58 -28.23 22.66
CA ARG A 271 11.97 -29.56 23.15
C ARG A 271 12.32 -30.54 22.03
N LYS A 272 11.61 -30.50 20.90
CA LYS A 272 11.78 -31.49 19.80
C LYS A 272 12.77 -31.04 18.73
N GLU A 273 12.81 -29.74 18.42
CA GLU A 273 13.56 -29.18 17.29
C GLU A 273 14.70 -28.25 17.74
N GLY A 274 14.74 -27.90 19.03
CA GLY A 274 15.70 -26.94 19.59
C GLY A 274 15.25 -25.48 19.47
N PRO A 275 15.82 -24.57 20.30
CA PRO A 275 15.43 -23.17 20.36
C PRO A 275 15.64 -22.42 19.04
N MET A 276 16.70 -22.77 18.28
CA MET A 276 16.96 -22.15 16.97
C MET A 276 15.93 -22.49 15.91
N SER A 277 15.09 -23.51 16.11
CA SER A 277 14.00 -23.80 15.18
C SER A 277 13.00 -22.65 15.07
N MET A 278 12.82 -21.88 16.15
CA MET A 278 11.97 -20.68 16.16
C MET A 278 12.45 -19.59 15.19
N MET A 279 13.73 -19.62 14.79
CA MET A 279 14.35 -18.65 13.89
C MET A 279 14.46 -19.16 12.44
N LYS A 280 13.94 -20.36 12.12
CA LYS A 280 13.96 -20.88 10.74
C LYS A 280 13.24 -19.93 9.78
N GLY A 281 13.92 -19.59 8.69
CA GLY A 281 13.43 -18.64 7.69
C GLY A 281 13.73 -17.16 8.01
N ALA A 282 14.31 -16.82 9.16
CA ALA A 282 14.62 -15.42 9.51
C ALA A 282 15.53 -14.75 8.47
N GLY A 283 16.56 -15.45 7.97
CA GLY A 283 17.42 -14.94 6.90
C GLY A 283 16.66 -14.65 5.60
N ALA A 284 15.74 -15.54 5.20
CA ALA A 284 14.89 -15.31 4.03
C ALA A 284 13.92 -14.13 4.26
N ASN A 285 13.47 -13.91 5.51
CA ASN A 285 12.67 -12.75 5.88
C ASN A 285 13.45 -11.44 5.79
N ILE A 286 14.74 -11.42 6.15
CA ILE A 286 15.61 -10.25 5.96
C ILE A 286 15.75 -9.94 4.47
N LEU A 287 16.07 -10.93 3.63
CA LEU A 287 16.16 -10.73 2.18
C LEU A 287 14.84 -10.21 1.59
N ARG A 288 13.70 -10.73 2.07
CA ARG A 288 12.38 -10.24 1.69
C ARG A 288 12.18 -8.78 2.09
N ASN A 289 12.63 -8.36 3.26
CA ASN A 289 12.54 -6.97 3.71
C ASN A 289 13.38 -6.03 2.82
N ILE A 290 14.60 -6.43 2.44
CA ILE A 290 15.44 -5.67 1.48
C ILE A 290 14.71 -5.50 0.16
N ALA A 291 14.21 -6.60 -0.41
CA ALA A 291 13.48 -6.58 -1.67
C ALA A 291 12.24 -5.68 -1.59
N GLY A 292 11.45 -5.80 -0.52
CA GLY A 292 10.26 -4.97 -0.31
C GLY A 292 10.58 -3.48 -0.21
N ALA A 293 11.62 -3.12 0.54
CA ALA A 293 12.07 -1.73 0.69
C ALA A 293 12.56 -1.13 -0.64
N GLY A 294 13.38 -1.88 -1.39
CA GLY A 294 13.86 -1.45 -2.71
C GLY A 294 12.72 -1.19 -3.70
N VAL A 295 11.67 -2.02 -3.69
CA VAL A 295 10.51 -1.83 -4.58
C VAL A 295 9.68 -0.62 -4.19
N LEU A 296 9.51 -0.35 -2.89
CA LEU A 296 8.80 0.85 -2.43
C LEU A 296 9.54 2.12 -2.87
N VAL A 297 10.86 2.17 -2.68
CA VAL A 297 11.67 3.32 -3.13
C VAL A 297 11.59 3.48 -4.66
N GLY A 298 11.64 2.39 -5.42
CA GLY A 298 11.47 2.43 -6.87
C GLY A 298 10.09 2.92 -7.29
N PHE A 299 9.04 2.51 -6.57
CA PHE A 299 7.67 2.97 -6.82
C PHE A 299 7.51 4.46 -6.51
N ASP A 300 8.04 4.96 -5.40
CA ASP A 300 7.95 6.37 -5.03
C ASP A 300 8.62 7.26 -6.09
N LYS A 301 9.82 6.87 -6.56
CA LYS A 301 10.49 7.54 -7.70
C LYS A 301 9.66 7.49 -8.98
N SER A 302 9.03 6.34 -9.26
CA SER A 302 8.16 6.19 -10.45
C SER A 302 6.92 7.08 -10.37
N LYS A 303 6.34 7.23 -9.17
CA LYS A 303 5.22 8.11 -8.91
C LYS A 303 5.61 9.58 -9.07
N GLU A 304 6.75 9.99 -8.54
CA GLU A 304 7.29 11.33 -8.73
C GLU A 304 7.48 11.64 -10.21
N PHE A 305 8.13 10.76 -10.96
CA PHE A 305 8.32 10.89 -12.41
C PHE A 305 6.98 10.99 -13.17
N TYR A 306 5.99 10.17 -12.81
CA TYR A 306 4.66 10.24 -13.40
C TYR A 306 3.97 11.58 -13.13
N ILE A 307 4.04 12.09 -11.90
CA ILE A 307 3.46 13.38 -11.53
C ILE A 307 4.15 14.50 -12.29
N GLU A 308 5.49 14.49 -12.39
CA GLU A 308 6.24 15.50 -13.16
C GLU A 308 5.85 15.46 -14.64
N SER A 309 5.81 14.28 -15.25
CA SER A 309 5.38 14.09 -16.64
C SER A 309 3.93 14.53 -16.90
N TYR A 310 3.05 14.30 -15.93
CA TYR A 310 1.64 14.68 -16.02
C TYR A 310 1.45 16.20 -15.88
N LEU A 311 2.18 16.83 -14.95
CA LEU A 311 2.18 18.28 -14.77
C LEU A 311 2.76 19.00 -15.99
N GLU A 312 3.80 18.45 -16.62
CA GLU A 312 4.34 18.98 -17.87
C GLU A 312 3.27 18.99 -18.98
N LYS A 313 2.55 17.88 -19.18
CA LYS A 313 1.47 17.78 -20.18
C LYS A 313 0.33 18.76 -19.92
N ILE A 314 -0.07 18.94 -18.66
CA ILE A 314 -1.08 19.94 -18.29
C ILE A 314 -0.56 21.35 -18.58
N SER A 315 0.71 21.63 -18.27
CA SER A 315 1.29 22.94 -18.52
C SER A 315 1.30 23.25 -20.03
N GLU A 316 1.72 22.30 -20.87
CA GLU A 316 1.77 22.47 -22.32
C GLU A 316 0.38 22.67 -22.95
N PHE A 317 -0.62 21.94 -22.45
CA PHE A 317 -2.02 22.11 -22.87
C PHE A 317 -2.57 23.48 -22.44
N SER A 318 -2.33 23.89 -21.19
CA SER A 318 -2.77 25.20 -20.68
C SER A 318 -2.13 26.37 -21.43
N TRP A 319 -0.87 26.23 -21.86
CA TRP A 319 -0.19 27.24 -22.69
C TRP A 319 -0.84 27.35 -24.08
N LYS A 320 -1.11 26.21 -24.75
CA LYS A 320 -1.79 26.19 -26.07
C LYS A 320 -3.19 26.81 -26.02
N GLU A 321 -3.94 26.58 -24.95
CA GLU A 321 -5.27 27.18 -24.76
C GLU A 321 -5.17 28.70 -24.54
N SER A 322 -4.23 29.15 -23.71
CA SER A 322 -3.97 30.57 -23.46
C SER A 322 -3.52 31.32 -24.72
N GLU A 323 -2.75 30.67 -25.60
CA GLU A 323 -2.30 31.23 -26.87
C GLU A 323 -3.46 31.39 -27.87
N LYS A 324 -4.37 30.40 -27.93
CA LYS A 324 -5.60 30.48 -28.72
C LYS A 324 -6.53 31.60 -28.24
N GLU A 325 -6.73 31.73 -26.93
CA GLU A 325 -7.57 32.80 -26.37
C GLU A 325 -6.95 34.18 -26.64
N SER A 326 -5.63 34.32 -26.48
CA SER A 326 -4.91 35.57 -26.79
C SER A 326 -5.01 35.93 -28.27
N ALA A 327 -4.86 34.96 -29.18
CA ALA A 327 -5.01 35.17 -30.62
C ALA A 327 -6.46 35.53 -31.00
N THR A 328 -7.45 34.97 -30.31
CA THR A 328 -8.87 35.30 -30.50
C THR A 328 -9.17 36.71 -30.02
N PHE A 329 -8.64 37.11 -28.87
CA PHE A 329 -8.76 38.46 -28.32
C PHE A 329 -8.09 39.49 -29.22
N LEU A 330 -6.91 39.19 -29.76
CA LEU A 330 -6.20 40.06 -30.71
C LEU A 330 -7.00 40.22 -32.01
N LYS A 331 -7.55 39.12 -32.56
CA LYS A 331 -8.44 39.17 -33.73
C LYS A 331 -9.68 40.01 -33.48
N LEU A 332 -10.33 39.85 -32.31
CA LEU A 332 -11.50 40.64 -31.94
C LEU A 332 -11.16 42.12 -31.75
N SER A 333 -9.99 42.45 -31.20
CA SER A 333 -9.51 43.81 -31.03
C SER A 333 -9.13 44.48 -32.36
N ILE A 334 -8.54 43.73 -33.29
CA ILE A 334 -8.28 44.21 -34.65
C ILE A 334 -9.59 44.42 -35.41
N LEU A 335 -10.57 43.51 -35.27
CA LEU A 335 -11.90 43.65 -35.87
C LEU A 335 -12.71 44.81 -35.26
N SER A 336 -12.55 45.09 -33.96
CA SER A 336 -13.15 46.27 -33.33
C SER A 336 -12.47 47.56 -33.79
N ASN A 337 -11.14 47.57 -33.96
CA ASN A 337 -10.41 48.73 -34.47
C ASN A 337 -10.68 49.00 -35.97
N LEU A 338 -10.98 47.96 -36.75
CA LEU A 338 -11.44 48.10 -38.15
C LEU A 338 -12.90 48.58 -38.26
N ARG A 339 -13.73 48.36 -37.24
CA ARG A 339 -15.10 48.92 -37.15
C ARG A 339 -15.16 50.31 -36.52
N ILE A 340 -14.14 50.67 -35.73
CA ILE A 340 -14.08 51.95 -35.02
C ILE A 340 -12.97 52.78 -35.66
N GLY A 341 -13.19 53.16 -36.91
CA GLY A 341 -12.56 54.32 -37.51
C GLY A 341 -13.22 55.60 -37.01
N SER A 342 -13.22 55.84 -35.68
CA SER A 342 -13.38 57.17 -35.07
C SER A 342 -13.50 57.07 -33.55
N ARG A 343 -12.58 57.78 -32.88
CA ARG A 343 -12.63 58.30 -31.50
C ARG A 343 -12.04 57.45 -30.35
N LEU A 344 -11.06 58.13 -29.76
CA LEU A 344 -10.47 58.04 -28.43
C LEU A 344 -9.50 56.90 -28.14
N ALA A 345 -8.23 57.30 -28.15
CA ALA A 345 -7.11 56.62 -27.55
C ALA A 345 -6.99 57.02 -26.07
N ILE A 346 -6.50 56.06 -25.27
CA ILE A 346 -5.70 56.22 -24.06
C ILE A 346 -6.43 56.65 -22.77
N GLU A 347 -6.75 55.68 -21.92
CA GLU A 347 -6.22 55.54 -20.55
C GLU A 347 -7.00 54.42 -19.84
N THR A 348 -6.37 53.29 -19.52
CA THR A 348 -6.77 52.40 -18.41
C THR A 348 -5.73 51.32 -18.16
N ASP A 349 -4.80 51.67 -17.28
CA ASP A 349 -4.40 50.90 -16.10
C ASP A 349 -3.89 49.44 -16.24
N GLN A 350 -2.56 49.32 -16.34
CA GLN A 350 -1.78 48.08 -16.34
C GLN A 350 -1.83 47.29 -15.01
N LYS A 351 -2.41 47.81 -13.92
CA LYS A 351 -2.48 47.10 -12.62
C LYS A 351 -3.73 46.23 -12.45
N PHE A 352 -4.76 46.38 -13.29
CA PHE A 352 -6.03 45.65 -13.14
C PHE A 352 -6.02 44.23 -13.72
N SER A 353 -4.97 43.84 -14.46
CA SER A 353 -4.96 42.62 -15.28
C SER A 353 -4.38 41.38 -14.59
N ILE A 354 -3.42 41.51 -13.67
CA ILE A 354 -2.68 40.35 -13.12
C ILE A 354 -3.50 39.57 -12.08
N ASN A 355 -4.21 40.25 -11.18
CA ASN A 355 -4.99 39.57 -10.14
C ASN A 355 -6.26 38.89 -10.69
N ARG A 356 -6.87 39.43 -11.76
CA ARG A 356 -7.94 38.71 -12.48
C ARG A 356 -7.40 37.56 -13.30
N LEU A 357 -6.25 37.67 -13.99
CA LEU A 357 -5.66 36.53 -14.70
C LEU A 357 -5.32 35.35 -13.78
N VAL A 358 -4.83 35.62 -12.56
CA VAL A 358 -4.55 34.56 -11.56
C VAL A 358 -5.84 33.95 -10.99
N SER A 359 -6.87 34.76 -10.74
CA SER A 359 -8.17 34.30 -10.26
C SER A 359 -8.97 33.55 -11.36
N PHE A 360 -8.86 33.99 -12.61
CA PHE A 360 -9.51 33.39 -13.78
C PHE A 360 -8.83 32.08 -14.18
N LYS A 361 -7.49 31.98 -14.11
CA LYS A 361 -6.75 30.71 -14.27
C LYS A 361 -7.13 29.68 -13.20
N LYS A 362 -7.34 30.09 -11.94
CA LYS A 362 -7.84 29.19 -10.87
C LYS A 362 -9.25 28.66 -11.17
N ASN A 363 -10.16 29.52 -11.63
CA ASN A 363 -11.54 29.11 -11.95
C ASN A 363 -11.63 28.21 -13.18
N ILE A 364 -10.81 28.44 -14.22
CA ILE A 364 -10.73 27.57 -15.40
C ILE A 364 -10.18 26.18 -15.04
N LEU A 365 -9.17 26.10 -14.16
CA LEU A 365 -8.62 24.81 -13.70
C LEU A 365 -9.69 23.99 -12.95
N VAL A 366 -10.52 24.62 -12.13
CA VAL A 366 -11.62 23.97 -11.39
C VAL A 366 -12.74 23.50 -12.33
N ILE A 367 -13.13 24.32 -13.30
CA ILE A 367 -14.17 23.97 -14.30
C ILE A 367 -13.70 22.83 -15.22
N HIS A 368 -12.41 22.80 -15.59
CA HIS A 368 -11.86 21.73 -16.42
C HIS A 368 -11.61 20.41 -15.68
N LEU A 369 -11.22 20.45 -14.40
CA LEU A 369 -11.15 19.26 -13.55
C LEU A 369 -12.53 18.60 -13.40
N PHE A 370 -13.61 19.39 -13.38
CA PHE A 370 -14.98 18.88 -13.39
C PHE A 370 -15.35 18.18 -14.71
N ARG A 371 -14.93 18.72 -15.87
CA ARG A 371 -15.20 18.14 -17.19
C ARG A 371 -14.42 16.85 -17.49
N ILE A 372 -13.21 16.71 -16.95
CA ILE A 372 -12.38 15.51 -17.15
C ILE A 372 -12.83 14.36 -16.23
N LYS A 373 -13.33 14.67 -15.03
CA LYS A 373 -13.69 13.65 -14.03
C LYS A 373 -15.08 13.02 -14.22
N TRP A 374 -16.00 13.66 -14.95
CA TRP A 374 -17.35 13.14 -15.20
C TRP A 374 -17.87 13.44 -16.63
N PRO A 375 -17.54 12.61 -17.63
CA PRO A 375 -17.98 12.83 -19.01
C PRO A 375 -19.51 12.73 -19.20
N SER A 376 -20.17 11.89 -18.42
CA SER A 376 -21.59 11.49 -18.59
C SER A 376 -22.62 12.57 -18.21
N LEU A 377 -22.26 13.55 -17.37
CA LEU A 377 -23.14 14.67 -17.00
C LEU A 377 -23.17 15.77 -18.07
N SER A 378 -22.09 15.91 -18.86
CA SER A 378 -22.00 16.90 -19.95
C SER A 378 -22.90 16.59 -21.17
N ALA A 379 -23.33 15.34 -21.30
CA ALA A 379 -24.24 14.91 -22.36
C ALA A 379 -25.70 15.26 -22.06
N ARG A 380 -26.08 15.38 -20.78
CA ARG A 380 -27.45 15.68 -20.35
C ARG A 380 -27.78 17.16 -20.43
N SER A 381 -26.81 18.06 -20.21
CA SER A 381 -27.03 19.51 -20.39
C SER A 381 -27.18 19.92 -21.86
N ARG A 382 -26.45 19.25 -22.77
CA ARG A 382 -26.59 19.48 -24.22
C ARG A 382 -27.97 19.11 -24.77
N LYS A 383 -28.66 18.14 -24.18
CA LYS A 383 -30.05 17.80 -24.56
C LYS A 383 -31.10 18.78 -24.01
N LEU A 384 -30.79 19.48 -22.92
CA LEU A 384 -31.67 20.53 -22.38
C LEU A 384 -31.55 21.82 -23.22
N ASP A 385 -30.35 22.24 -23.61
CA ASP A 385 -30.11 23.45 -24.43
C ASP A 385 -30.72 23.38 -25.85
N VAL A 386 -30.83 22.18 -26.42
CA VAL A 386 -31.47 21.99 -27.74
C VAL A 386 -33.00 22.05 -27.65
N LYS A 387 -33.59 21.77 -26.48
CA LYS A 387 -35.04 21.84 -26.27
C LYS A 387 -35.51 23.28 -26.06
N THR A 388 -34.76 24.08 -25.29
CA THR A 388 -35.03 25.52 -25.08
C THR A 388 -34.83 26.36 -26.35
N LYS A 389 -33.92 25.96 -27.26
CA LYS A 389 -33.74 26.66 -28.55
C LYS A 389 -34.86 26.42 -29.57
N ARG A 390 -35.70 25.38 -29.41
CA ARG A 390 -36.84 25.11 -30.30
C ARG A 390 -38.13 25.82 -29.87
N GLU A 391 -38.25 26.21 -28.60
CA GLU A 391 -39.44 26.91 -28.10
C GLU A 391 -39.39 28.43 -28.33
N ASN A 392 -38.21 29.02 -28.57
CA ASN A 392 -38.05 30.45 -28.82
C ASN A 392 -38.14 30.88 -30.31
N SER A 393 -38.49 29.97 -31.23
CA SER A 393 -38.63 30.27 -32.67
C SER A 393 -40.10 30.31 -33.16
N VAL A 394 -41.08 30.44 -32.25
CA VAL A 394 -42.52 30.55 -32.57
C VAL A 394 -43.14 31.85 -32.03
N LEU A 395 -42.33 32.82 -31.58
CA LEU A 395 -42.80 34.17 -31.23
C LEU A 395 -41.96 35.23 -31.94
N VAL A 396 -42.17 35.33 -33.25
CA VAL A 396 -42.17 36.57 -34.06
C VAL A 396 -43.31 36.45 -35.05
#